data_AF-A0A2H5ZRL9-F1
#
_entry.id   AF-A0A2H5ZRL9-F1
#
_cell.length_a   1.000
_cell.length_b   1.000
_cell.length_c   1.000
_cell.angle_alpha   90.00
_cell.angle_beta   90.00
_cell.angle_gamma   90.00
#
_symmetry.space_group_name_H-M   'P 1'
#
loop_
_entity.id
_entity.type
_entity.pdbx_description
1 polymer ?
#
loop_
_entity_poly.entity_id
_entity_poly.type
_entity_poly.pdbx_seq_one_letter_code
_entity_poly.pdbx_strand_id
1 'polypeptide(L)'
;MVAFRRRHPNFRRREFLRGAGEVCRDVTWVHPAGREMGPEDWHDPQLRAVGMVLCGWAFSERDERGRPVVDDTFLVVFNSGRAVRFVLPRAAGAWSWEWVWCSAETRRRAGLVAAGSAWLAPARSVTVWRAGRPTGLTAT
;
A
#
# COMPACT_ATOMS: atom_id res chain seq x y z
N MET A 1 1.41 -17.04 3.72
CA MET A 1 0.75 -15.79 4.17
C MET A 1 1.03 -15.44 5.63
N VAL A 2 0.98 -16.40 6.57
CA VAL A 2 1.26 -16.15 8.01
C VAL A 2 2.64 -15.52 8.25
N ALA A 3 3.68 -16.02 7.58
CA ALA A 3 5.04 -15.48 7.73
C ALA A 3 5.17 -14.01 7.28
N PHE A 4 4.52 -13.64 6.17
CA PHE A 4 4.52 -12.26 5.68
C PHE A 4 3.86 -11.31 6.68
N ARG A 5 2.67 -11.66 7.19
CA ARG A 5 1.98 -10.87 8.21
C ARG A 5 2.81 -10.75 9.49
N ARG A 6 3.52 -11.81 9.89
CA ARG A 6 4.40 -11.79 11.07
C ARG A 6 5.60 -10.87 10.91
N ARG A 7 6.16 -10.80 9.69
CA ARG A 7 7.36 -10.02 9.36
C ARG A 7 7.11 -8.52 9.23
N HIS A 8 5.87 -8.11 8.94
CA HIS A 8 5.53 -6.73 8.60
C HIS A 8 4.59 -6.11 9.65
N PRO A 9 5.10 -5.28 10.58
CA PRO A 9 4.31 -4.57 11.58
C PRO A 9 3.11 -3.80 11.03
N ASN A 10 3.15 -3.34 9.77
CA ASN A 10 2.03 -2.64 9.14
C ASN A 10 0.73 -3.46 9.12
N PHE A 11 0.83 -4.79 9.10
CA PHE A 11 -0.33 -5.69 9.12
C PHE A 11 -0.67 -6.23 10.51
N ARG A 12 -0.03 -5.70 11.55
CA ARG A 12 -0.13 -6.16 12.95
C ARG A 12 -0.12 -5.02 13.98
N ARG A 13 -0.47 -3.80 13.56
CA ARG A 13 -0.59 -2.65 14.47
C ARG A 13 -1.52 -2.96 15.63
N ARG A 14 -1.14 -2.51 16.83
CA ARG A 14 -1.95 -2.60 18.05
C ARG A 14 -3.00 -1.49 18.11
N GLU A 15 -2.73 -0.37 17.44
CA GLU A 15 -3.59 0.80 17.37
C GLU A 15 -4.39 0.83 16.05
N PHE A 16 -5.55 1.49 16.09
CA PHE A 16 -6.35 1.75 14.90
C PHE A 16 -5.67 2.75 13.97
N LEU A 17 -5.88 2.55 12.66
CA LEU A 17 -5.46 3.48 11.62
C LEU A 17 -6.35 4.74 11.65
N ARG A 18 -5.76 5.93 11.62
CA ARG A 18 -6.46 7.21 11.80
C ARG A 18 -6.49 8.10 10.55
N GLY A 19 -5.68 7.80 9.55
CA GLY A 19 -5.44 8.68 8.42
C GLY A 19 -4.65 9.93 8.79
N ALA A 20 -3.76 9.83 9.80
CA ALA A 20 -3.05 10.96 10.39
C ALA A 20 -1.55 10.67 10.56
N GLY A 21 -0.73 11.71 10.69
CA GLY A 21 0.71 11.63 10.94
C GLY A 21 1.47 12.83 10.36
N GLU A 22 2.51 13.29 11.06
CA GLU A 22 3.26 14.50 10.69
C GLU A 22 4.11 14.31 9.42
N VAL A 23 4.84 13.19 9.33
CA VAL A 23 5.73 12.89 8.19
C VAL A 23 4.97 12.19 7.06
N CYS A 24 4.10 11.24 7.43
CA CYS A 24 3.21 10.56 6.50
C CYS A 24 1.96 10.09 7.26
N ARG A 25 0.82 10.07 6.57
CA ARG A 25 -0.39 9.48 7.13
C ARG A 25 -0.23 7.98 7.27
N ASP A 26 -0.67 7.48 8.41
CA ASP A 26 -0.60 6.06 8.76
C ASP A 26 -1.41 5.16 7.82
N VAL A 27 -2.48 5.70 7.24
CA VAL A 27 -3.22 5.15 6.10
C VAL A 27 -3.64 6.24 5.10
N THR A 28 -3.71 5.91 3.82
CA THR A 28 -4.35 6.73 2.79
C THR A 28 -5.18 5.84 1.88
N TRP A 29 -6.46 6.16 1.72
CA TRP A 29 -7.35 5.43 0.80
C TRP A 29 -7.25 6.01 -0.60
N VAL A 30 -7.15 5.13 -1.60
CA VAL A 30 -6.77 5.49 -2.96
C VAL A 30 -7.83 5.03 -3.95
N HIS A 31 -8.31 5.97 -4.75
CA HIS A 31 -9.22 5.72 -5.86
C HIS A 31 -8.44 5.00 -6.99
N PRO A 32 -9.07 4.16 -7.83
CA PRO A 32 -8.41 3.52 -8.98
C PRO A 32 -7.73 4.48 -9.97
N ALA A 33 -8.12 5.75 -9.96
CA ALA A 33 -7.45 6.81 -10.72
C ALA A 33 -6.09 7.26 -10.12
N GLY A 34 -5.67 6.69 -8.98
CA GLY A 34 -4.40 6.97 -8.32
C GLY A 34 -4.40 8.19 -7.40
N ARG A 35 -5.53 8.91 -7.32
CA ARG A 35 -5.76 9.99 -6.35
C ARG A 35 -6.27 9.44 -5.02
N GLU A 36 -6.17 10.25 -3.98
CA GLU A 36 -6.82 9.96 -2.71
C GLU A 36 -8.36 9.93 -2.88
N MET A 37 -9.00 9.05 -2.11
CA MET A 37 -10.46 8.95 -2.01
C MET A 37 -11.05 10.19 -1.35
N GLY A 38 -12.01 10.83 -2.03
CA GLY A 38 -12.86 11.86 -1.47
C GLY A 38 -14.06 11.26 -0.72
N PRO A 39 -14.78 12.06 0.09
CA PRO A 39 -15.99 11.61 0.78
C PRO A 39 -17.06 11.01 -0.16
N GLU A 40 -17.27 11.63 -1.32
CA GLU A 40 -18.25 11.23 -2.32
C GLU A 40 -17.95 9.88 -2.97
N ASP A 41 -16.68 9.52 -3.13
CA ASP A 41 -16.27 8.26 -3.75
C ASP A 41 -16.74 7.05 -2.93
N TRP A 42 -16.85 7.20 -1.61
CA TRP A 42 -17.33 6.14 -0.72
C TRP A 42 -18.81 5.80 -0.93
N HIS A 43 -19.55 6.71 -1.52
CA HIS A 43 -20.97 6.55 -1.81
C HIS A 43 -21.23 6.13 -3.26
N ASP A 44 -20.19 5.97 -4.09
CA ASP A 44 -20.34 5.50 -5.47
C ASP A 44 -20.53 3.96 -5.51
N PRO A 45 -21.74 3.46 -5.88
CA PRO A 45 -22.00 2.02 -5.96
C PRO A 45 -21.23 1.32 -7.09
N GLN A 46 -20.70 2.07 -8.06
CA GLN A 46 -19.89 1.55 -9.16
C GLN A 46 -18.43 1.37 -8.79
N LEU A 47 -17.97 1.96 -7.68
CA LEU A 47 -16.60 1.87 -7.22
C LEU A 47 -16.33 0.53 -6.55
N ARG A 48 -16.00 -0.47 -7.37
CA ARG A 48 -15.78 -1.86 -6.92
C ARG A 48 -14.33 -2.19 -6.58
N ALA A 49 -13.43 -1.21 -6.72
CA ALA A 49 -12.04 -1.35 -6.36
C ALA A 49 -11.52 -0.13 -5.59
N VAL A 50 -10.74 -0.38 -4.55
CA VAL A 50 -10.10 0.65 -3.71
C VAL A 50 -8.68 0.23 -3.37
N GLY A 51 -7.80 1.21 -3.24
CA GLY A 51 -6.45 1.05 -2.73
C GLY A 51 -6.33 1.54 -1.30
N MET A 52 -5.39 0.97 -0.56
CA MET A 52 -5.01 1.38 0.78
C MET A 52 -3.50 1.44 0.87
N VAL A 53 -2.95 2.64 1.03
CA VAL A 53 -1.52 2.85 1.31
C VAL A 53 -1.31 2.85 2.81
N LEU A 54 -0.43 1.98 3.30
CA LEU A 54 0.01 1.91 4.69
C LEU A 54 1.43 2.45 4.79
N CYS A 55 1.62 3.59 5.44
CA CYS A 55 2.95 4.17 5.60
C CYS A 55 3.76 3.42 6.66
N GLY A 56 4.91 2.89 6.25
CA GLY A 56 5.83 2.15 7.12
C GLY A 56 6.56 2.98 8.17
N TRP A 57 6.46 4.32 8.11
CA TRP A 57 7.13 5.25 9.03
C TRP A 57 6.18 5.91 10.03
N ALA A 58 4.87 5.65 9.91
CA ALA A 58 3.83 6.32 10.72
C ALA A 58 3.49 5.57 12.01
N PHE A 59 4.47 4.94 12.67
CA PHE A 59 4.25 4.24 13.93
C PHE A 59 4.56 5.16 15.11
N SER A 60 3.62 5.26 16.04
CA SER A 60 3.80 5.80 17.39
C SER A 60 4.53 4.80 18.31
N GLU A 61 4.40 3.51 18.02
CA GLU A 61 4.90 2.41 18.85
C GLU A 61 6.42 2.29 18.84
N ARG A 62 6.96 1.88 19.99
CA ARG A 62 8.36 1.50 20.17
C ARG A 62 8.45 0.00 20.50
N ASP A 63 9.52 -0.64 20.04
CA ASP A 63 9.79 -2.04 20.35
C ASP A 63 10.15 -2.24 21.83
N GLU A 64 10.35 -3.50 22.25
CA GLU A 64 10.73 -3.86 23.63
C GLU A 64 12.04 -3.22 24.11
N ARG A 65 12.84 -2.66 23.18
CA ARG A 65 14.10 -1.96 23.46
C ARG A 65 13.95 -0.44 23.33
N GLY A 66 12.72 0.07 23.20
CA GLY A 66 12.43 1.49 23.06
C GLY A 66 12.76 2.07 21.69
N ARG A 67 13.07 1.26 20.66
CA ARG A 67 13.39 1.77 19.31
C ARG A 67 12.12 2.01 18.50
N PRO A 68 12.07 3.03 17.62
CA PRO A 68 10.92 3.23 16.74
C PRO A 68 10.65 1.99 15.89
N VAL A 69 9.39 1.56 15.84
CA VAL A 69 8.97 0.51 14.91
C VAL A 69 8.87 1.11 13.51
N VAL A 70 9.57 0.52 12.54
CA VAL A 70 9.50 0.94 11.12
C VAL A 70 9.27 -0.29 10.25
N ASP A 71 8.63 -0.08 9.11
CA ASP A 71 8.35 -1.10 8.11
C ASP A 71 8.49 -0.52 6.70
N ASP A 72 8.33 -1.37 5.68
CA ASP A 72 8.14 -0.91 4.31
C ASP A 72 6.74 -0.28 4.15
N THR A 73 6.62 0.68 3.23
CA THR A 73 5.31 1.22 2.83
C THR A 73 4.64 0.24 1.86
N PHE A 74 3.36 -0.05 2.11
CA PHE A 74 2.59 -0.98 1.28
C PHE A 74 1.41 -0.30 0.61
N LEU A 75 1.05 -0.77 -0.58
CA LEU A 75 -0.24 -0.52 -1.21
C LEU A 75 -0.98 -1.85 -1.29
N VAL A 76 -2.17 -1.90 -0.71
CA VAL A 76 -3.10 -3.03 -0.84
C VAL A 76 -4.25 -2.60 -1.73
N VAL A 77 -4.48 -3.32 -2.83
CA VAL A 77 -5.60 -3.08 -3.73
C VAL A 77 -6.63 -4.18 -3.52
N PHE A 78 -7.86 -3.79 -3.20
CA PHE A 78 -9.02 -4.66 -3.12
C PHE A 78 -9.88 -4.42 -4.34
N ASN A 79 -10.15 -5.46 -5.14
CA ASN A 79 -11.06 -5.38 -6.28
C ASN A 79 -12.12 -6.48 -6.17
N SER A 80 -13.37 -6.09 -5.92
CA SER A 80 -14.53 -7.00 -5.88
C SER A 80 -15.23 -7.15 -7.23
N GLY A 81 -14.84 -6.35 -8.23
CA GLY A 81 -15.48 -6.28 -9.53
C GLY A 81 -14.73 -7.03 -10.63
N ARG A 82 -14.95 -6.57 -11.87
CA ARG A 82 -14.19 -6.97 -13.06
C ARG A 82 -12.77 -6.41 -13.03
N ALA A 83 -11.91 -6.86 -13.95
CA ALA A 83 -10.58 -6.29 -14.08
C ALA A 83 -10.69 -4.78 -14.34
N VAL A 84 -9.86 -3.99 -13.65
CA VAL A 84 -9.96 -2.53 -13.67
C VAL A 84 -8.59 -1.90 -13.81
N ARG A 85 -8.50 -0.83 -14.60
CA ARG A 85 -7.30 -0.02 -14.67
C ARG A 85 -7.10 0.69 -13.34
N PHE A 86 -5.97 0.46 -12.69
CA PHE A 86 -5.60 1.06 -11.42
C PHE A 86 -4.27 1.83 -11.60
N VAL A 87 -4.26 3.10 -11.26
CA VAL A 87 -3.06 3.94 -11.30
C VAL A 87 -2.36 3.84 -9.96
N LEU A 88 -1.08 3.47 -9.98
CA LEU A 88 -0.28 3.33 -8.77
C LEU A 88 -0.04 4.72 -8.17
N PRO A 89 -0.42 4.98 -6.91
CA PRO A 89 -0.32 6.31 -6.31
C PRO A 89 1.14 6.68 -6.06
N ARG A 90 1.41 7.99 -5.98
CA ARG A 90 2.60 8.48 -5.27
C ARG A 90 2.32 8.44 -3.78
N ALA A 91 3.29 8.00 -2.99
CA ALA A 91 3.20 8.04 -1.53
C ALA A 91 4.54 8.51 -0.94
N ALA A 92 4.53 8.90 0.34
CA ALA A 92 5.73 9.32 1.05
C ALA A 92 6.83 8.25 0.93
N GLY A 93 7.96 8.63 0.31
CA GLY A 93 9.10 7.73 0.06
C GLY A 93 8.88 6.66 -1.02
N ALA A 94 7.71 6.61 -1.69
CA ALA A 94 7.37 5.61 -2.70
C ALA A 94 7.27 6.22 -4.10
N TRP A 95 8.36 6.12 -4.86
CA TRP A 95 8.45 6.53 -6.27
C TRP A 95 8.18 5.38 -7.24
N SER A 96 8.25 4.15 -6.74
CA SER A 96 7.97 2.93 -7.49
C SER A 96 7.34 1.89 -6.57
N TRP A 97 6.74 0.88 -7.18
CA TRP A 97 6.04 -0.21 -6.51
C TRP A 97 6.50 -1.54 -7.06
N GLU A 98 6.83 -2.45 -6.15
CA GLU A 98 7.10 -3.85 -6.46
C GLU A 98 5.86 -4.67 -6.14
N TRP A 99 5.41 -5.49 -7.07
CA TRP A 99 4.32 -6.42 -6.81
C TRP A 99 4.83 -7.62 -5.99
N VAL A 100 4.32 -7.78 -4.77
CA VAL A 100 4.79 -8.83 -3.85
C VAL A 100 3.83 -10.01 -3.74
N TRP A 101 2.53 -9.81 -3.93
CA TRP A 101 1.54 -10.89 -3.81
C TRP A 101 0.20 -10.56 -4.47
N CYS A 102 -0.50 -11.55 -5.02
CA CYS A 102 -1.91 -11.45 -5.46
C CYS A 102 -2.67 -12.72 -5.11
N SER A 103 -3.97 -12.59 -4.81
CA SER A 103 -4.85 -13.73 -4.57
C SER A 103 -5.25 -14.48 -5.83
N ALA A 104 -5.28 -13.81 -6.99
CA ALA A 104 -5.72 -14.37 -8.27
C ALA A 104 -4.56 -14.91 -9.13
N GLU A 105 -3.32 -14.48 -8.87
CA GLU A 105 -2.14 -14.88 -9.61
C GLU A 105 -1.00 -15.19 -8.62
N THR A 106 -0.50 -16.42 -8.65
CA THR A 106 0.58 -16.88 -7.76
C THR A 106 1.97 -16.62 -8.32
N ARG A 107 2.08 -16.32 -9.62
CA ARG A 107 3.36 -15.95 -10.24
C ARG A 107 3.71 -14.53 -9.84
N ARG A 108 4.82 -14.39 -9.12
CA ARG A 108 5.43 -13.09 -8.83
C ARG A 108 5.88 -12.47 -10.14
N ARG A 109 5.37 -11.28 -10.47
CA ARG A 109 6.01 -10.45 -11.51
C ARG A 109 7.12 -9.65 -10.83
N ALA A 110 8.35 -9.96 -11.20
CA ALA A 110 9.51 -9.18 -10.77
C ALA A 110 9.54 -7.85 -11.54
N GLY A 111 9.83 -6.77 -10.83
CA GLY A 111 10.01 -5.44 -11.42
C GLY A 111 9.49 -4.32 -10.54
N LEU A 112 10.16 -3.18 -10.61
CA LEU A 112 9.66 -1.91 -10.07
C LEU A 112 8.79 -1.23 -11.12
N VAL A 113 7.58 -0.86 -10.72
CA VAL A 113 6.66 -0.10 -11.56
C VAL A 113 6.59 1.32 -11.00
N ALA A 114 6.86 2.32 -11.84
CA ALA A 114 6.85 3.71 -11.40
C ALA A 114 5.48 4.13 -10.86
N ALA A 115 5.45 4.95 -9.82
CA ALA A 115 4.23 5.62 -9.39
C ALA A 115 3.67 6.48 -10.55
N GLY A 116 2.34 6.53 -10.69
CA GLY A 116 1.63 7.11 -11.83
C GLY A 116 1.43 6.14 -13.00
N SER A 117 2.11 4.99 -13.01
CA SER A 117 1.86 3.97 -14.01
C SER A 117 0.51 3.31 -13.77
N ALA A 118 -0.19 3.01 -14.86
CA ALA A 118 -1.39 2.19 -14.82
C ALA A 118 -1.05 0.70 -14.85
N TRP A 119 -1.75 -0.07 -14.04
CA TRP A 119 -1.72 -1.52 -14.02
C TRP A 119 -3.15 -2.05 -14.08
N LEU A 120 -3.34 -3.23 -14.67
CA LEU A 120 -4.65 -3.87 -14.73
C LEU A 120 -4.85 -4.75 -13.49
N ALA A 121 -5.63 -4.25 -12.53
CA ALA A 121 -5.97 -5.00 -11.34
C ALA A 121 -6.90 -6.18 -11.69
N PRO A 122 -6.53 -7.43 -11.36
CA PRO A 122 -7.34 -8.59 -11.69
C PRO A 122 -8.73 -8.52 -11.06
N ALA A 123 -9.72 -9.09 -11.74
CA ALA A 123 -11.08 -9.23 -11.21
C ALA A 123 -11.06 -10.02 -9.89
N ARG A 124 -11.93 -9.64 -8.95
CA ARG A 124 -12.17 -10.39 -7.69
C ARG A 124 -10.88 -10.77 -6.97
N SER A 125 -9.99 -9.80 -6.78
CA SER A 125 -8.65 -10.04 -6.27
C SER A 125 -8.24 -9.08 -5.16
N VAL A 126 -7.27 -9.52 -4.36
CA VAL A 126 -6.49 -8.66 -3.46
C VAL A 126 -5.05 -8.72 -3.91
N THR A 127 -4.43 -7.55 -4.08
CA THR A 127 -3.03 -7.44 -4.51
C THR A 127 -2.25 -6.56 -3.54
N VAL A 128 -1.04 -7.00 -3.20
CA VAL A 128 -0.15 -6.27 -2.30
C VAL A 128 1.09 -5.84 -3.06
N TRP A 129 1.40 -4.56 -2.95
CA TRP A 129 2.57 -3.91 -3.50
C TRP A 129 3.41 -3.34 -2.37
N ARG A 130 4.72 -3.38 -2.55
CA ARG A 130 5.69 -2.78 -1.65
C ARG A 130 6.34 -1.59 -2.33
N ALA A 131 6.49 -0.48 -1.63
CA ALA A 131 7.25 0.66 -2.14
C ALA A 131 8.69 0.24 -2.47
N GLY A 132 9.12 0.52 -3.69
CA GLY A 132 10.52 0.39 -4.08
C GLY A 132 11.35 1.43 -3.33
N ARG A 133 12.42 0.99 -2.67
CA ARG A 133 13.36 1.93 -2.05
C ARG A 133 14.10 2.69 -3.16
N PRO A 134 14.26 4.02 -3.04
CA PRO A 134 15.11 4.74 -3.96
C PRO A 134 16.51 4.11 -3.93
N THR A 135 16.97 3.66 -5.09
CA THR A 135 18.34 3.19 -5.27
C THR A 135 19.22 4.43 -5.22
N GLY A 136 19.71 4.84 -4.03
CA GLY A 136 20.59 6.01 -3.95
C GLY A 136 20.68 6.80 -2.63
N LEU A 137 20.13 6.34 -1.50
CA LEU A 137 20.57 6.88 -0.20
C LEU A 137 21.35 5.81 0.56
N THR A 138 22.63 5.69 0.18
CA THR A 138 23.66 5.27 1.12
C THR A 138 23.69 6.34 2.20
N ALA A 139 23.30 6.00 3.43
CA ALA A 139 23.56 6.86 4.57
C ALA A 139 25.09 6.99 4.68
N THR A 140 25.60 8.18 4.42
CA THR A 140 26.95 8.60 4.79
C THR A 140 27.04 8.75 6.30
#